data_AF-A0AAD4PQJ7-F1
#
_entry.id   AF-A0AAD4PQJ7-F1
#
_cell.length_a   1.000
_cell.length_b   1.000
_cell.length_c   1.000
_cell.angle_alpha   90.00
_cell.angle_beta   90.00
_cell.angle_gamma   90.00
#
_symmetry.space_group_name_H-M   'P 1'
#
loop_
_entity.id
_entity.type
_entity.pdbx_description
1 polymer ?
#
loop_
_entity_poly.entity_id
_entity_poly.type
_entity_poly.pdbx_seq_one_letter_code
_entity_poly.pdbx_strand_id
1 'polypeptide(L)'
;MSTGAARVYIQVESEAEQQEHLKQQRKTLKPLQANAIDKENLTGPGRVSIVDQLSRLKAGVNLTPKYGKRKCVESGPTAATTTTIATQDADTQTEVNDADKPITAEDLTSACEPGENYYKLLAEQRRTALEDTLNENRHLHERIEGLEEEINIMRKELDTANNLVEVLKEICGEDESDESENAEEQE
;
A
#
# COMPACT_ATOMS: atom_id res chain seq x y z
N MET A 1 -62.62 -33.23 -25.11
CA MET A 1 -62.31 -31.82 -24.80
C MET A 1 -61.02 -31.47 -25.52
N SER A 2 -61.08 -30.70 -26.61
CA SER A 2 -59.92 -30.36 -27.45
C SER A 2 -59.17 -29.17 -26.84
N THR A 3 -57.92 -29.36 -26.42
CA THR A 3 -57.05 -28.27 -25.97
C THR A 3 -56.40 -27.64 -27.20
N GLY A 4 -56.97 -26.53 -27.67
CA GLY A 4 -56.42 -25.76 -28.79
C GLY A 4 -55.02 -25.25 -28.47
N ALA A 5 -54.08 -25.43 -29.41
CA ALA A 5 -52.71 -24.93 -29.26
C ALA A 5 -52.70 -23.40 -29.26
N ALA A 6 -52.25 -22.80 -28.16
CA ALA A 6 -52.08 -21.36 -28.06
C ALA A 6 -50.93 -20.91 -28.98
N ARG A 7 -51.24 -20.04 -29.94
CA ARG A 7 -50.23 -19.41 -30.80
C ARG A 7 -49.57 -18.27 -30.04
N VAL A 8 -48.28 -18.41 -29.76
CA VAL A 8 -47.43 -17.34 -29.20
C VAL A 8 -46.94 -16.48 -30.35
N TYR A 9 -47.28 -15.20 -30.33
CA TYR A 9 -46.78 -14.21 -31.27
C TYR A 9 -45.55 -13.55 -30.65
N ILE A 10 -44.38 -13.82 -31.21
CA ILE A 10 -43.14 -13.14 -30.83
C ILE A 10 -43.10 -11.83 -31.62
N GLN A 11 -43.15 -10.71 -30.89
CA GLN A 11 -43.00 -9.39 -31.49
C GLN A 11 -41.56 -9.23 -31.96
N VAL A 12 -41.39 -9.07 -33.28
CA VAL A 12 -40.07 -8.81 -33.87
C VAL A 12 -39.78 -7.34 -33.63
N GLU A 13 -38.83 -7.07 -32.73
CA GLU A 13 -38.34 -5.72 -32.44
C GLU A 13 -37.77 -5.06 -33.69
N SER A 14 -37.99 -3.75 -33.81
CA SER A 14 -37.40 -2.93 -34.87
C SER A 14 -35.87 -2.91 -34.72
N GLU A 15 -35.14 -2.76 -35.84
CA GLU A 15 -33.66 -2.70 -35.83
C GLU A 15 -33.12 -1.61 -34.89
N ALA A 16 -33.88 -0.53 -34.71
CA ALA A 16 -33.55 0.56 -33.79
C ALA A 16 -33.68 0.13 -32.30
N GLU A 17 -34.71 -0.64 -31.98
CA GLU A 17 -34.96 -1.14 -30.61
C GLU A 17 -33.93 -2.20 -30.21
N GLN A 18 -33.53 -3.07 -31.15
CA GLN A 18 -32.46 -4.04 -30.92
C GLN A 18 -31.11 -3.36 -30.64
N GLN A 19 -30.79 -2.27 -31.36
CA GLN A 19 -29.56 -1.53 -31.11
C GLN A 19 -29.56 -0.81 -29.76
N GLU A 20 -30.71 -0.34 -29.30
CA GLU A 20 -30.81 0.28 -27.98
C GLU A 20 -30.65 -0.75 -26.86
N HIS A 21 -31.26 -1.93 -27.00
CA HIS A 21 -31.12 -3.00 -26.03
C HIS A 21 -29.67 -3.51 -25.93
N LEU A 22 -28.95 -3.59 -27.06
CA LEU A 22 -27.51 -3.91 -27.07
C LEU A 22 -26.65 -2.86 -26.34
N LYS A 23 -27.06 -1.59 -26.31
CA LYS A 23 -26.36 -0.53 -25.56
C LYS A 23 -26.68 -0.56 -24.07
N GLN A 24 -27.89 -1.00 -23.70
CA GLN A 24 -28.33 -1.12 -22.31
C GLN A 24 -27.91 -2.45 -21.67
N GLN A 25 -27.45 -3.43 -22.45
CA GLN A 25 -26.89 -4.66 -21.91
C GLN A 25 -25.66 -4.38 -21.02
N ARG A 26 -25.63 -5.05 -19.88
CA ARG A 26 -24.47 -5.05 -18.96
C ARG A 26 -23.23 -5.47 -19.75
N LYS A 27 -22.20 -4.62 -19.73
CA LYS A 27 -20.90 -4.95 -20.32
C LYS A 27 -20.31 -6.16 -19.61
N THR A 28 -20.18 -7.26 -20.34
CA THR A 28 -19.44 -8.44 -19.88
C THR A 28 -17.94 -8.14 -19.97
N LEU A 29 -17.16 -8.69 -19.04
CA LEU A 29 -15.71 -8.51 -19.04
C LEU A 29 -15.14 -9.14 -20.31
N LYS A 30 -14.30 -8.39 -21.04
CA LYS A 30 -13.62 -8.94 -22.22
C LYS A 30 -12.62 -10.01 -21.77
N PRO A 31 -12.57 -11.16 -22.46
CA PRO A 31 -11.58 -12.18 -22.16
C PRO A 31 -10.19 -11.59 -22.39
N LEU A 32 -9.36 -11.61 -21.34
CA LEU A 32 -8.10 -10.88 -21.33
C LEU A 32 -7.07 -11.44 -22.30
N GLN A 33 -7.12 -12.74 -22.63
CA GLN A 33 -6.23 -13.39 -23.60
C GLN A 33 -6.92 -14.68 -24.10
N ALA A 34 -7.25 -14.79 -25.39
CA ALA A 34 -7.92 -15.98 -25.93
C ALA A 34 -6.99 -17.21 -26.07
N ASN A 35 -5.67 -17.00 -26.13
CA ASN A 35 -4.67 -18.05 -26.43
C ASN A 35 -3.47 -18.06 -25.44
N ALA A 36 -3.67 -17.70 -24.17
CA ALA A 36 -2.59 -17.77 -23.18
C ALA A 36 -2.32 -19.24 -22.80
N ILE A 37 -1.35 -19.86 -23.47
CA ILE A 37 -0.83 -21.21 -23.14
C ILE A 37 0.32 -21.17 -22.12
N ASP A 38 0.76 -19.97 -21.71
CA ASP A 38 1.93 -19.81 -20.83
C ASP A 38 1.62 -18.87 -19.65
N LYS A 39 2.13 -19.25 -18.46
CA LYS A 39 1.77 -18.67 -17.16
C LYS A 39 2.54 -17.40 -16.79
N GLU A 40 3.47 -16.94 -17.62
CA GLU A 40 4.41 -15.88 -17.25
C GLU A 40 4.14 -14.49 -17.86
N ASN A 41 3.23 -14.36 -18.83
CA ASN A 41 3.01 -13.09 -19.56
C ASN A 41 1.56 -12.56 -19.47
N LEU A 42 1.06 -12.35 -18.25
CA LEU A 42 -0.27 -11.76 -17.98
C LEU A 42 -0.33 -10.23 -18.14
N THR A 43 0.81 -9.58 -18.37
CA THR A 43 0.88 -8.17 -18.71
C THR A 43 1.13 -8.05 -20.21
N GLY A 44 0.08 -7.71 -20.97
CA GLY A 44 0.26 -7.38 -22.38
C GLY A 44 1.38 -6.34 -22.58
N PRO A 45 2.11 -6.37 -23.71
CA PRO A 45 3.23 -5.46 -23.95
C PRO A 45 2.72 -4.02 -23.85
N GLY A 46 3.12 -3.31 -22.80
CA GLY A 46 2.76 -1.89 -22.60
C GLY A 46 2.08 -1.54 -21.27
N ARG A 47 1.81 -2.49 -20.36
CA ARG A 47 1.36 -2.14 -19.00
C ARG A 47 2.31 -2.68 -17.94
N VAL A 48 3.35 -1.90 -17.68
CA VAL A 48 4.22 -2.12 -16.52
C VAL A 48 3.40 -1.83 -15.25
N SER A 49 3.45 -2.73 -14.28
CA SER A 49 2.77 -2.55 -12.98
C SER A 49 3.21 -1.24 -12.33
N ILE A 50 2.28 -0.46 -11.81
CA ILE A 50 2.54 0.81 -11.08
C ILE A 50 3.51 0.58 -9.92
N VAL A 51 3.47 -0.61 -9.31
CA VAL A 51 4.38 -1.01 -8.23
C VAL A 51 5.84 -1.03 -8.70
N ASP A 52 6.09 -1.47 -9.93
CA ASP A 52 7.43 -1.61 -10.50
C ASP A 52 8.03 -0.26 -10.92
N GLN A 53 7.18 0.74 -11.23
CA GLN A 53 7.63 2.12 -11.52
C GLN A 53 8.12 2.83 -10.25
N LEU A 54 7.46 2.60 -9.12
CA LEU A 54 7.84 3.21 -7.83
C LEU A 54 9.12 2.59 -7.27
N SER A 55 9.34 1.29 -7.47
CA SER A 55 10.57 0.61 -7.06
C SER A 55 11.81 1.07 -7.85
N ARG A 56 11.65 1.40 -9.13
CA ARG A 56 12.76 1.91 -9.98
C ARG A 56 13.18 3.33 -9.62
N LEU A 57 12.27 4.17 -9.15
CA LEU A 57 12.59 5.54 -8.69
C LEU A 57 13.40 5.55 -7.38
N LYS A 58 13.29 4.49 -6.55
CA LYS A 58 14.09 4.34 -5.32
C LYS A 58 15.48 3.71 -5.56
N ALA A 59 15.73 3.15 -6.74
CA ALA A 59 16.97 2.45 -7.09
C ALA A 59 17.91 3.28 -7.99
N GLY A 60 17.79 4.61 -7.98
CA GLY A 60 18.70 5.54 -8.64
C GLY A 60 20.03 5.74 -7.90
N VAL A 61 20.70 4.67 -7.45
CA VAL A 61 22.08 4.73 -6.97
C VAL A 61 22.83 3.52 -7.54
N ASN A 62 23.67 3.80 -8.53
CA ASN A 62 24.65 2.84 -9.06
C ASN A 62 25.65 2.51 -7.96
N LEU A 63 25.43 1.42 -7.23
CA LEU A 63 26.48 0.74 -6.48
C LEU A 63 26.55 -0.68 -6.98
N THR A 64 27.57 -0.94 -7.79
CA THR A 64 28.02 -2.32 -8.02
C THR A 64 28.73 -2.80 -6.76
N PRO A 65 28.44 -4.03 -6.29
CA PRO A 65 29.47 -4.80 -5.62
C PRO A 65 29.75 -6.06 -6.43
N LYS A 66 30.97 -6.12 -6.97
CA LYS A 66 31.69 -7.38 -7.19
C LYS A 66 31.91 -8.09 -5.85
N TYR A 67 32.34 -9.36 -5.93
CA TYR A 67 32.61 -10.32 -4.85
C TYR A 67 31.35 -11.01 -4.33
N GLY A 68 31.23 -12.33 -4.26
CA GLY A 68 32.18 -13.43 -4.45
C GLY A 68 31.54 -14.64 -3.77
N LYS A 69 31.50 -15.80 -4.46
CA LYS A 69 30.99 -17.05 -3.90
C LYS A 69 31.71 -17.38 -2.59
N ARG A 70 30.99 -17.63 -1.49
CA ARG A 70 31.56 -18.34 -0.34
C ARG A 70 30.67 -19.49 0.12
N LYS A 71 31.33 -20.65 0.01
CA LYS A 71 31.05 -22.02 0.38
C LYS A 71 30.75 -22.14 1.89
N CYS A 72 29.77 -22.97 2.24
CA CYS A 72 29.57 -23.51 3.60
C CYS A 72 30.88 -24.12 4.11
N VAL A 73 31.28 -23.72 5.32
CA VAL A 73 32.31 -24.41 6.10
C VAL A 73 31.59 -25.19 7.18
N GLU A 74 31.68 -26.49 7.03
CA GLU A 74 31.38 -27.50 8.03
C GLU A 74 32.46 -27.48 9.12
N SER A 75 32.01 -27.46 10.36
CA SER A 75 32.85 -27.67 11.54
C SER A 75 32.23 -28.80 12.35
N GLY A 76 32.85 -29.97 12.22
CA GLY A 76 32.60 -31.15 13.04
C GLY A 76 33.14 -31.02 14.47
N PRO A 77 33.17 -32.13 15.23
CA PRO A 77 32.52 -32.22 16.54
C PRO A 77 33.49 -32.11 17.71
N THR A 78 33.03 -31.57 18.84
CA THR A 78 33.70 -31.74 20.14
C THR A 78 32.78 -32.40 21.13
N ALA A 79 33.20 -33.59 21.56
CA ALA A 79 32.58 -34.46 22.52
C ALA A 79 32.38 -33.79 23.88
N ALA A 80 31.19 -33.96 24.45
CA ALA A 80 30.96 -33.85 25.88
C ALA A 80 29.95 -34.92 26.30
N THR A 81 30.47 -35.90 27.03
CA THR A 81 29.77 -37.02 27.66
C THR A 81 28.75 -36.53 28.68
N THR A 82 27.46 -36.80 28.51
CA THR A 82 26.52 -36.89 29.65
C THR A 82 25.31 -37.77 29.30
N THR A 83 25.28 -38.94 29.95
CA THR A 83 24.10 -39.68 30.44
C THR A 83 22.94 -39.96 29.48
N THR A 84 22.94 -41.18 28.95
CA THR A 84 21.78 -41.86 28.35
C THR A 84 20.67 -42.07 29.38
N ILE A 85 19.63 -41.22 29.31
CA ILE A 85 18.32 -41.49 29.90
C ILE A 85 17.46 -42.07 28.78
N ALA A 86 17.15 -43.37 28.86
CA ALA A 86 16.21 -44.02 27.97
C ALA A 86 14.79 -43.51 28.32
N THR A 87 14.36 -42.47 27.60
CA THR A 87 12.95 -42.14 27.48
C THR A 87 12.40 -42.95 26.32
N GLN A 88 11.33 -43.70 26.56
CA GLN A 88 10.59 -44.30 25.47
C GLN A 88 9.85 -43.15 24.79
N ASP A 89 10.30 -42.76 23.60
CA ASP A 89 9.53 -41.92 22.71
C ASP A 89 8.29 -42.71 22.31
N ALA A 90 7.20 -42.49 23.05
CA ALA A 90 5.88 -42.78 22.53
C ALA A 90 5.67 -41.75 21.40
N ASP A 91 5.98 -42.16 20.17
CA ASP A 91 5.54 -41.52 18.95
C ASP A 91 4.01 -41.52 18.95
N THR A 92 3.46 -40.57 19.71
CA THR A 92 2.06 -40.21 19.63
C THR A 92 2.01 -39.37 18.38
N GLN A 93 1.65 -40.00 17.27
CA GLN A 93 1.28 -39.32 16.05
C GLN A 93 0.26 -38.24 16.44
N THR A 94 0.72 -37.00 16.56
CA THR A 94 -0.16 -35.87 16.80
C THR A 94 -1.00 -35.79 15.54
N GLU A 95 -2.31 -35.97 15.69
CA GLU A 95 -3.22 -35.63 14.61
C GLU A 95 -2.87 -34.21 14.15
N VAL A 96 -2.71 -34.06 12.83
CA VAL A 96 -2.27 -32.81 12.21
C VAL A 96 -3.09 -31.68 12.83
N ASN A 97 -2.44 -30.78 13.59
CA ASN A 97 -3.12 -29.73 14.32
C ASN A 97 -4.14 -29.05 13.39
N ASP A 98 -5.42 -29.05 13.78
CA ASP A 98 -6.48 -28.39 13.01
C ASP A 98 -6.13 -26.93 12.71
N ALA A 99 -5.26 -26.33 13.53
CA ALA A 99 -4.70 -24.98 13.43
C ALA A 99 -3.87 -24.66 12.16
N ASP A 100 -3.51 -25.65 11.35
CA ASP A 100 -2.70 -25.48 10.12
C ASP A 100 -3.42 -25.94 8.83
N LYS A 101 -4.71 -26.32 8.92
CA LYS A 101 -5.52 -26.61 7.73
C LYS A 101 -5.71 -25.35 6.87
N PRO A 102 -5.56 -25.43 5.54
CA PRO A 102 -5.77 -24.29 4.66
C PRO A 102 -7.21 -23.80 4.74
N ILE A 103 -7.42 -22.49 4.63
CA ILE A 103 -8.76 -21.89 4.57
C ILE A 103 -9.51 -22.51 3.39
N THR A 104 -10.67 -23.07 3.68
CA THR A 104 -11.53 -23.74 2.70
C THR A 104 -12.58 -22.79 2.14
N ALA A 105 -13.22 -23.17 1.02
CA ALA A 105 -14.32 -22.37 0.47
C ALA A 105 -15.52 -22.28 1.45
N GLU A 106 -15.69 -23.29 2.30
CA GLU A 106 -16.75 -23.35 3.31
C GLU A 106 -16.54 -22.27 4.39
N ASP A 107 -15.28 -21.98 4.76
CA ASP A 107 -14.94 -20.91 5.71
C ASP A 107 -15.33 -19.51 5.19
N LEU A 108 -15.47 -19.35 3.87
CA LEU A 108 -15.77 -18.06 3.23
C LEU A 108 -17.23 -17.95 2.74
N THR A 109 -17.92 -19.08 2.58
CA THR A 109 -19.23 -19.13 1.89
C THR A 109 -20.33 -19.84 2.66
N SER A 110 -20.01 -20.54 3.76
CA SER A 110 -21.02 -21.21 4.57
C SER A 110 -21.82 -20.20 5.41
N ALA A 111 -23.04 -20.58 5.79
CA ALA A 111 -23.87 -19.81 6.72
C ALA A 111 -23.49 -20.07 8.20
N CYS A 112 -22.54 -20.98 8.44
CA CYS A 112 -21.98 -21.27 9.76
C CYS A 112 -20.81 -20.33 10.03
N GLU A 113 -20.39 -20.21 11.29
CA GLU A 113 -19.20 -19.44 11.61
C GLU A 113 -17.94 -20.05 10.95
N PRO A 114 -17.03 -19.21 10.40
CA PRO A 114 -15.76 -19.67 9.84
C PRO A 114 -14.91 -20.44 10.86
N GLY A 115 -14.09 -21.37 10.38
CA GLY A 115 -13.18 -22.13 11.24
C GLY A 115 -12.10 -21.27 11.91
N GLU A 116 -11.45 -21.82 12.94
CA GLU A 116 -10.42 -21.16 13.75
C GLU A 116 -9.28 -20.54 12.92
N ASN A 117 -8.85 -21.23 11.86
CA ASN A 117 -7.74 -20.77 11.00
C ASN A 117 -8.04 -19.49 10.25
N TYR A 118 -9.31 -19.27 9.89
CA TYR A 118 -9.73 -18.01 9.28
C TYR A 118 -9.46 -16.85 10.24
N TYR A 119 -9.85 -16.98 11.51
CA TYR A 119 -9.64 -15.95 12.51
C TYR A 119 -8.17 -15.77 12.89
N LYS A 120 -7.40 -16.87 12.95
CA LYS A 120 -5.94 -16.84 13.13
C LYS A 120 -5.26 -16.00 12.05
N LEU A 121 -5.58 -16.25 10.78
CA LEU A 121 -5.01 -15.48 9.66
C LEU A 121 -5.48 -14.03 9.66
N LEU A 122 -6.77 -13.78 9.93
CA LEU A 122 -7.33 -12.45 10.03
C LEU A 122 -6.67 -11.63 11.15
N ALA A 123 -6.40 -12.26 12.30
CA ALA A 123 -5.69 -11.63 13.41
C ALA A 123 -4.25 -11.25 13.02
N GLU A 124 -3.52 -12.14 12.36
CA GLU A 124 -2.16 -11.86 11.87
C GLU A 124 -2.13 -10.75 10.81
N GLN A 125 -3.10 -10.76 9.88
CA GLN A 125 -3.23 -9.70 8.88
C GLN A 125 -3.52 -8.34 9.55
N ARG A 126 -4.42 -8.31 10.53
CA ARG A 126 -4.74 -7.10 11.31
C ARG A 126 -3.53 -6.62 12.13
N ARG A 127 -2.77 -7.55 12.73
CA ARG A 127 -1.54 -7.24 13.46
C ARG A 127 -0.52 -6.57 12.55
N THR A 128 -0.34 -7.10 11.34
CA THR A 128 0.60 -6.55 10.35
C THR A 128 0.16 -5.17 9.88
N ALA A 129 -1.12 -5.01 9.51
CA ALA A 129 -1.67 -3.72 9.10
C ALA A 129 -1.57 -2.66 10.22
N LEU A 130 -1.76 -3.07 11.48
CA LEU A 130 -1.58 -2.18 12.63
C LEU A 130 -0.12 -1.77 12.80
N GLU A 131 0.82 -2.72 12.71
CA GLU A 131 2.26 -2.43 12.79
C GLU A 131 2.70 -1.45 11.69
N ASP A 132 2.25 -1.67 10.45
CA ASP A 132 2.52 -0.77 9.34
C ASP A 132 1.98 0.65 9.60
N THR A 133 0.75 0.73 10.12
CA THR A 133 0.10 2.01 10.48
C THR A 133 0.85 2.73 11.60
N LEU A 134 1.30 2.01 12.63
CA LEU A 134 2.05 2.59 13.75
C LEU A 134 3.43 3.08 13.31
N ASN A 135 4.10 2.34 12.41
CA ASN A 135 5.36 2.77 11.83
C ASN A 135 5.21 4.02 10.96
N GLU A 136 4.17 4.10 10.12
CA GLU A 136 3.85 5.30 9.36
C GLU A 136 3.54 6.48 10.30
N ASN A 137 2.72 6.26 11.33
CA ASN A 137 2.35 7.29 12.29
C ASN A 137 3.58 7.87 13.03
N ARG A 138 4.51 7.01 13.44
CA ARG A 138 5.79 7.45 14.01
C ARG A 138 6.57 8.32 13.04
N HIS A 139 6.72 7.90 11.78
CA HIS A 139 7.44 8.69 10.77
C HIS A 139 6.76 10.03 10.46
N LEU A 140 5.42 10.08 10.49
CA LEU A 140 4.69 11.33 10.35
C LEU A 140 4.96 12.28 11.53
N HIS A 141 5.01 11.76 12.76
CA HIS A 141 5.36 12.55 13.94
C HIS A 141 6.78 13.10 13.87
N GLU A 142 7.77 12.26 13.53
CA GLU A 142 9.17 12.69 13.31
C GLU A 142 9.25 13.79 12.23
N ARG A 143 8.46 13.66 11.15
CA ARG A 143 8.44 14.65 10.08
C ARG A 143 7.81 15.97 10.52
N ILE A 144 6.72 15.92 11.29
CA ILE A 144 6.06 17.12 11.84
C ILE A 144 7.01 17.84 12.78
N GLU A 145 7.66 17.13 13.70
CA GLU A 145 8.64 17.70 14.62
C GLU A 145 9.75 18.43 13.87
N GLY A 146 10.37 17.80 12.87
CA GLY A 146 11.42 18.45 12.08
C GLY A 146 10.93 19.67 11.29
N LEU A 147 9.68 19.66 10.78
CA LEU A 147 9.09 20.84 10.11
C LEU A 147 8.80 21.98 11.09
N GLU A 148 8.32 21.66 12.28
CA GLU A 148 8.06 22.66 13.33
C GLU A 148 9.36 23.30 13.83
N GLU A 149 10.43 22.52 13.96
CA GLU A 149 11.77 23.02 14.26
C GLU A 149 12.29 23.95 13.15
N GLU A 150 12.16 23.56 11.88
CA GLU A 150 12.56 24.39 10.74
C GLU A 150 11.80 25.72 10.69
N ILE A 151 10.49 25.69 10.90
CA ILE A 151 9.67 26.91 11.02
C ILE A 151 10.14 27.79 12.17
N ASN A 152 10.47 27.20 13.33
CA ASN A 152 10.94 27.95 14.49
C ASN A 152 12.28 28.63 14.20
N ILE A 153 13.21 27.94 13.54
CA ILE A 153 14.50 28.50 13.12
C ILE A 153 14.29 29.67 12.15
N MET A 154 13.49 29.46 11.09
CA MET A 154 13.22 30.52 10.11
C MET A 154 12.58 31.76 10.74
N ARG A 155 11.69 31.59 11.72
CA ARG A 155 11.09 32.71 12.46
C ARG A 155 12.13 33.48 13.27
N LYS A 156 13.02 32.78 13.98
CA LYS A 156 14.12 33.42 14.72
C LYS A 156 15.06 34.17 13.78
N GLU A 157 15.41 33.58 12.63
CA GLU A 157 16.24 34.24 11.63
C GLU A 157 15.55 35.50 11.08
N LEU A 158 14.26 35.43 10.80
CA LEU A 158 13.47 36.59 10.39
C LEU A 158 13.47 37.70 11.46
N ASP A 159 13.28 37.35 12.73
CA ASP A 159 13.33 38.30 13.84
C ASP A 159 14.73 38.96 13.93
N THR A 160 15.81 38.19 13.76
CA THR A 160 17.17 38.75 13.73
C THR A 160 17.40 39.66 12.53
N ALA A 161 16.87 39.32 11.35
CA ALA A 161 16.96 40.17 10.16
C ALA A 161 16.16 41.46 10.32
N ASN A 162 14.95 41.40 10.88
CA ASN A 162 14.13 42.57 11.19
C ASN A 162 14.81 43.48 12.21
N ASN A 163 15.39 42.91 13.27
CA ASN A 163 16.15 43.67 14.26
C ASN A 163 17.38 44.35 13.62
N LEU A 164 18.10 43.65 12.73
CA LEU A 164 19.21 44.26 12.00
C LEU A 164 18.72 45.43 11.11
N VAL A 165 17.59 45.28 10.42
CA VAL A 165 16.99 46.35 9.62
C VAL A 165 16.63 47.55 10.49
N GLU A 166 16.04 47.33 11.67
CA GLU A 166 15.71 48.38 12.63
C GLU A 166 16.95 49.16 13.08
N VAL A 167 18.02 48.46 13.47
CA VAL A 167 19.30 49.09 13.83
C VAL A 167 19.91 49.87 12.65
N LEU A 168 19.82 49.33 11.43
CA LEU A 168 20.31 50.02 10.24
C LEU A 168 19.49 51.28 9.93
N LYS A 169 18.16 51.24 10.08
CA LYS A 169 17.29 52.41 9.93
C LYS A 169 17.63 53.50 10.95
N GLU A 170 17.89 53.12 12.21
CA GLU A 170 18.34 54.03 13.26
C GLU A 170 19.67 54.71 12.88
N ILE A 171 20.65 53.94 12.38
CA ILE A 171 21.96 54.46 11.94
C ILE A 171 21.84 55.36 10.71
N CYS A 172 20.98 54.98 9.75
CA CYS A 172 20.75 55.74 8.52
C CYS A 172 19.87 56.98 8.73
N GLY A 173 19.23 57.13 9.91
CA GLY A 173 18.36 58.25 10.23
C GLY A 173 17.10 58.30 9.37
N GLU A 174 16.61 57.15 8.88
CA GLU A 174 15.48 57.05 7.95
C GLU A 174 14.10 57.25 8.61
N ASP A 175 14.03 57.61 9.89
CA ASP A 175 12.77 57.87 10.60
C ASP A 175 12.13 59.26 10.31
N GLU A 176 12.76 60.13 9.53
CA GLU A 176 12.36 61.55 9.37
C GLU A 176 11.94 61.95 7.93
N SER A 177 11.29 61.08 7.14
CA SER A 177 10.88 61.49 5.77
C SER A 177 9.56 60.97 5.18
N ASP A 178 8.70 60.30 5.96
CA ASP A 178 7.41 59.79 5.43
C ASP A 178 6.14 60.51 5.97
N GLU A 179 6.26 61.58 6.76
CA GLU A 179 5.10 62.39 7.21
C GLU A 179 4.91 63.74 6.47
N SER A 180 5.68 64.01 5.41
CA SER A 180 5.65 65.32 4.71
C SER A 180 4.86 65.36 3.40
N GLU A 181 3.93 64.42 3.15
CA GLU A 181 3.07 64.43 1.94
C GLU A 181 1.56 64.40 2.24
N ASN A 182 1.09 65.05 3.30
CA ASN A 182 -0.36 65.21 3.52
C ASN A 182 -0.79 66.61 3.99
N ALA A 183 -0.05 67.65 3.57
CA ALA A 183 -0.31 69.04 3.95
C ALA A 183 -0.51 70.00 2.75
N GLU A 184 -0.93 69.50 1.59
CA GLU A 184 -1.27 70.36 0.43
C GLU A 184 -2.63 69.97 -0.19
N GLU A 185 -3.70 70.00 0.60
CA GLU A 185 -5.06 70.22 0.10
C GLU A 185 -5.73 71.34 0.92
N GLN A 186 -5.27 72.57 0.72
CA GLN A 186 -6.07 73.78 0.94
C GLN A 186 -5.81 74.77 -0.20
N GLU A 187 -6.64 74.74 -1.24
CA GLU A 187 -7.25 75.94 -1.85
C GLU A 187 -8.54 75.60 -2.62
#